data_AF-A0A2I8EZR2-F1
#
_entry.id   AF-A0A2I8EZR2-F1
#
_cell.length_a   1.000
_cell.length_b   1.000
_cell.length_c   1.000
_cell.angle_alpha   90.00
_cell.angle_beta   90.00
_cell.angle_gamma   90.00
#
_symmetry.space_group_name_H-M   'P 1'
#
loop_
_entity.id
_entity.type
_entity.pdbx_description
1 polymer ?
#
loop_
_entity_poly.entity_id
_entity_poly.type
_entity_poly.pdbx_seq_one_letter_code
_entity_poly.pdbx_strand_id
1 'polypeptide(L)'
;MNLYDPVLQPTLDIWKGKRGFVAVMETPGGVSAGFCSLSKKDIRTIQRVRDKARRRYDPKAFHSFTQAVLERRAMDTIAQKQLETEGCEDVDRRVVEVQVLTNAKVRGARVLSARSEIDSSSTPRVEDPRMTGQSNETESAAPFGTVQKARDFAEFSSTAASLKPETPVLVTTIDLNRFLDASRANGMFGFGHFRAGDRIVLSFRLQSGSAQIYWLADSTDPNVWALIDDMKRMGEAGFLLGGEEQSVFIPWKLMPQKDLIGAIRAECLARSGDHSDAVLDLARSGFVEKNATTDIPGIELDYVHVSILSMKPTEGAVRMRQTTSLLQSVQRHLGSAAERVRTVQTLH
;
A
#
# COMPACT_ATOMS: atom_id res chain seq x y z
N MET A 1 7.99 -6.54 -25.18
CA MET A 1 6.84 -7.38 -24.82
C MET A 1 6.42 -8.20 -26.04
N ASN A 2 6.26 -9.52 -25.93
CA ASN A 2 5.82 -10.39 -27.04
C ASN A 2 4.28 -10.40 -27.04
N LEU A 3 3.61 -10.05 -28.15
CA LEU A 3 2.14 -10.09 -28.23
C LEU A 3 1.59 -11.53 -28.37
N TYR A 4 2.48 -12.50 -28.54
CA TYR A 4 2.20 -13.94 -28.42
C TYR A 4 2.63 -14.48 -27.05
N ASP A 5 2.89 -13.61 -26.06
CA ASP A 5 3.20 -14.07 -24.71
C ASP A 5 1.97 -14.80 -24.14
N PRO A 6 2.10 -16.10 -23.80
CA PRO A 6 0.99 -16.89 -23.29
C PRO A 6 0.45 -16.35 -21.95
N VAL A 7 1.21 -15.51 -21.26
CA VAL A 7 0.77 -14.82 -20.03
C VAL A 7 -0.14 -13.63 -20.33
N LEU A 8 0.00 -13.00 -21.50
CA LEU A 8 -0.79 -11.84 -21.92
C LEU A 8 -2.05 -12.21 -22.68
N GLN A 9 -2.07 -13.37 -23.35
CA GLN A 9 -3.23 -13.85 -24.10
C GLN A 9 -4.51 -13.92 -23.26
N PRO A 10 -4.52 -14.46 -22.03
CA PRO A 10 -5.74 -14.51 -21.21
C PRO A 10 -6.31 -13.14 -20.88
N THR A 11 -5.46 -12.16 -20.55
CA THR A 11 -5.89 -10.78 -20.23
C THR A 11 -6.43 -10.08 -21.47
N LEU A 12 -5.75 -10.24 -22.61
CA LEU A 12 -6.20 -9.69 -23.90
C LEU A 12 -7.48 -10.36 -24.40
N ASP A 13 -7.65 -11.65 -24.15
CA ASP A 13 -8.85 -12.40 -24.52
C ASP A 13 -10.02 -12.09 -23.57
N ILE A 14 -9.76 -11.75 -22.31
CA ILE A 14 -10.77 -11.16 -21.41
C ILE A 14 -11.20 -9.79 -21.94
N TRP A 15 -10.28 -8.94 -22.39
CA TRP A 15 -10.63 -7.63 -22.95
C TRP A 15 -11.40 -7.74 -24.28
N LYS A 16 -10.99 -8.66 -25.16
CA LYS A 16 -11.72 -8.97 -26.41
C LYS A 16 -13.08 -9.61 -26.14
N GLY A 17 -13.15 -10.50 -25.17
CA GLY A 17 -14.34 -11.28 -24.83
C GLY A 17 -15.39 -10.48 -24.06
N LYS A 18 -14.96 -9.58 -23.17
CA LYS A 18 -15.86 -8.77 -22.33
C LYS A 18 -16.11 -7.35 -22.87
N ARG A 19 -15.40 -6.92 -23.92
CA ARG A 19 -15.60 -5.64 -24.64
C ARG A 19 -15.75 -4.42 -23.72
N GLY A 20 -14.83 -4.20 -22.79
CA GLY A 20 -14.84 -2.97 -22.02
C GLY A 20 -13.72 -2.83 -21.02
N PHE A 21 -13.65 -1.65 -20.41
CA PHE A 21 -12.75 -1.28 -19.31
C PHE A 21 -13.56 -0.55 -18.24
N VAL A 22 -13.02 -0.40 -17.03
CA VAL A 22 -13.68 0.35 -15.95
C VAL A 22 -13.00 1.72 -15.86
N ALA A 23 -13.77 2.78 -16.00
CA ALA A 23 -13.33 4.14 -15.74
C ALA A 23 -13.72 4.51 -14.31
N VAL A 24 -12.79 5.06 -13.56
CA VAL A 24 -13.02 5.55 -12.19
C VAL A 24 -12.83 7.06 -12.20
N MET A 25 -13.80 7.77 -11.62
CA MET A 25 -13.85 9.22 -11.63
C MET A 25 -14.12 9.74 -10.22
N GLU A 26 -13.30 10.69 -9.81
CA GLU A 26 -13.54 11.47 -8.60
C GLU A 26 -14.55 12.57 -8.92
N THR A 27 -15.62 12.63 -8.12
CA THR A 27 -16.67 13.64 -8.20
C THR A 27 -16.77 14.36 -6.85
N PRO A 28 -17.36 15.57 -6.79
CA PRO A 28 -17.52 16.30 -5.53
C PRO A 28 -18.26 15.54 -4.40
N GLY A 29 -18.95 14.44 -4.72
CA GLY A 29 -19.66 13.58 -3.76
C GLY A 29 -19.08 12.17 -3.58
N GLY A 30 -17.87 11.89 -4.09
CA GLY A 30 -17.21 10.58 -3.96
C GLY A 30 -16.69 10.01 -5.28
N VAL A 31 -16.42 8.72 -5.30
CA VAL A 31 -15.86 8.02 -6.47
C VAL A 31 -16.98 7.31 -7.24
N SER A 32 -17.11 7.64 -8.53
CA SER A 32 -17.98 6.92 -9.47
C SER A 32 -17.15 5.99 -10.33
N ALA A 33 -17.60 4.74 -10.50
CA ALA A 33 -16.98 3.76 -11.38
C ALA A 33 -17.98 3.32 -12.46
N GLY A 34 -17.60 3.50 -13.72
CA GLY A 34 -18.42 3.13 -14.88
C GLY A 34 -17.74 2.04 -15.71
N PHE A 35 -18.49 0.99 -16.06
CA PHE A 35 -18.02 0.04 -17.07
C PHE A 35 -18.21 0.65 -18.46
N CYS A 36 -17.10 1.00 -19.11
CA CYS A 36 -17.09 1.54 -20.46
C CYS A 36 -17.02 0.38 -21.46
N SER A 37 -18.15 0.07 -22.11
CA SER A 37 -18.16 -0.88 -23.21
C SER A 37 -17.44 -0.31 -24.44
N LEU A 38 -16.51 -1.06 -25.02
CA LEU A 38 -15.81 -0.65 -26.24
C LEU A 38 -16.68 -0.95 -27.47
N SER A 39 -16.98 0.09 -28.26
CA SER A 39 -17.69 -0.11 -29.52
C SER A 39 -16.79 -0.82 -30.54
N LYS A 40 -17.39 -1.44 -31.56
CA LYS A 40 -16.64 -2.03 -32.69
C LYS A 40 -15.76 -0.98 -33.39
N LYS A 41 -16.13 0.30 -33.35
CA LYS A 41 -15.38 1.40 -33.96
C LYS A 41 -14.13 1.74 -33.15
N ASP A 42 -14.22 1.74 -31.82
CA ASP A 42 -13.10 2.06 -30.92
C ASP A 42 -12.04 0.96 -30.96
N ILE A 43 -12.48 -0.30 -30.98
CA ILE A 43 -11.60 -1.45 -31.18
C ILE A 43 -10.80 -1.32 -32.49
N ARG A 44 -11.45 -0.90 -33.59
CA ARG A 44 -10.77 -0.67 -34.88
C ARG A 44 -9.81 0.52 -34.84
N THR A 45 -10.06 1.51 -34.00
CA THR A 45 -9.18 2.69 -33.85
C THR A 45 -7.92 2.30 -33.09
N ILE A 46 -8.06 1.58 -31.97
CA ILE A 46 -6.93 1.03 -31.20
C ILE A 46 -6.07 0.13 -32.09
N GLN A 47 -6.71 -0.74 -32.87
CA GLN A 47 -6.01 -1.61 -33.84
C GLN A 47 -5.24 -0.80 -34.89
N ARG A 48 -5.85 0.24 -35.49
CA ARG A 48 -5.16 1.09 -36.49
C ARG A 48 -3.95 1.82 -35.92
N VAL A 49 -4.04 2.32 -34.67
CA VAL A 49 -2.93 2.98 -33.99
C VAL A 49 -1.79 1.99 -33.73
N ARG A 50 -2.12 0.77 -33.28
CA ARG A 50 -1.18 -0.33 -33.10
C ARG A 50 -0.48 -0.73 -34.41
N ASP A 51 -1.24 -0.84 -35.49
CA ASP A 51 -0.70 -1.28 -36.78
C ASP A 51 0.17 -0.19 -37.44
N LYS A 52 -0.09 1.09 -37.17
CA LYS A 52 0.81 2.20 -37.55
C LYS A 52 2.10 2.20 -36.74
N ALA A 53 2.04 1.94 -35.43
CA ALA A 53 3.21 1.87 -34.56
C ALA A 53 4.15 0.71 -34.96
N ARG A 54 3.60 -0.43 -35.40
CA ARG A 54 4.39 -1.56 -35.92
C ARG A 54 5.23 -1.26 -37.16
N ARG A 55 4.91 -0.21 -37.93
CA ARG A 55 5.57 0.09 -39.21
C ARG A 55 6.79 1.00 -39.09
N ARG A 56 7.08 1.57 -37.90
CA ARG A 56 8.23 2.48 -37.70
C ARG A 56 8.96 2.14 -36.41
N TYR A 57 10.12 1.49 -36.55
CA TYR A 57 11.20 1.37 -35.55
C TYR A 57 10.99 0.41 -34.34
N ASP A 58 12.11 -0.17 -33.88
CA ASP A 58 12.27 -1.36 -33.01
C ASP A 58 12.07 -1.07 -31.49
N PRO A 59 11.42 -1.95 -30.67
CA PRO A 59 9.97 -1.88 -30.53
C PRO A 59 9.45 -2.45 -29.19
N LYS A 60 10.22 -2.45 -28.08
CA LYS A 60 9.77 -3.15 -26.85
C LYS A 60 9.56 -2.23 -25.66
N ALA A 61 10.57 -1.47 -25.24
CA ALA A 61 10.38 -0.49 -24.16
C ALA A 61 9.64 0.76 -24.66
N PHE A 62 10.07 1.31 -25.80
CA PHE A 62 9.40 2.44 -26.43
C PHE A 62 8.00 2.07 -26.94
N HIS A 63 7.78 0.85 -27.43
CA HIS A 63 6.45 0.41 -27.85
C HIS A 63 5.53 0.14 -26.66
N SER A 64 5.99 -0.47 -25.57
CA SER A 64 5.15 -0.66 -24.38
C SER A 64 4.80 0.69 -23.74
N PHE A 65 5.76 1.62 -23.67
CA PHE A 65 5.52 2.98 -23.19
C PHE A 65 4.59 3.76 -24.13
N THR A 66 4.88 3.78 -25.43
CA THR A 66 4.07 4.50 -26.43
C THR A 66 2.68 3.88 -26.57
N GLN A 67 2.56 2.56 -26.50
CA GLN A 67 1.27 1.87 -26.51
C GLN A 67 0.48 2.16 -25.24
N ALA A 68 1.09 2.12 -24.05
CA ALA A 68 0.41 2.48 -22.80
C ALA A 68 -0.02 3.96 -22.79
N VAL A 69 0.82 4.87 -23.31
CA VAL A 69 0.50 6.29 -23.45
C VAL A 69 -0.64 6.52 -24.46
N LEU A 70 -0.65 5.78 -25.57
CA LEU A 70 -1.69 5.87 -26.60
C LEU A 70 -3.00 5.23 -26.14
N GLU A 71 -2.94 4.11 -25.43
CA GLU A 71 -4.11 3.44 -24.83
C GLU A 71 -4.71 4.31 -23.73
N ARG A 72 -3.88 4.89 -22.84
CA ARG A 72 -4.32 5.86 -21.84
C ARG A 72 -4.98 7.06 -22.49
N ARG A 73 -4.33 7.72 -23.47
CA ARG A 73 -4.93 8.87 -24.18
C ARG A 73 -6.23 8.52 -24.90
N ALA A 74 -6.33 7.32 -25.48
CA ALA A 74 -7.55 6.86 -26.13
C ALA A 74 -8.67 6.63 -25.10
N MET A 75 -8.36 6.05 -23.95
CA MET A 75 -9.31 5.86 -22.85
C MET A 75 -9.73 7.20 -22.23
N ASP A 76 -8.80 8.14 -22.02
CA ASP A 76 -9.09 9.50 -21.56
C ASP A 76 -10.06 10.22 -22.54
N THR A 77 -9.81 10.10 -23.84
CA THR A 77 -10.67 10.70 -24.89
C THR A 77 -12.07 10.07 -24.91
N ILE A 78 -12.18 8.76 -24.69
CA ILE A 78 -13.46 8.05 -24.65
C ILE A 78 -14.24 8.45 -23.39
N ALA A 79 -13.56 8.49 -22.24
CA ALA A 79 -14.14 8.92 -20.96
C ALA A 79 -14.66 10.37 -21.05
N GLN A 80 -13.85 11.28 -21.62
CA GLN A 80 -14.24 12.68 -21.81
C GLN A 80 -15.46 12.83 -22.73
N LYS A 81 -15.55 12.05 -23.81
CA LYS A 81 -16.73 12.08 -24.69
C LYS A 81 -17.99 11.51 -24.04
N GLN A 82 -17.87 10.45 -23.25
CA GLN A 82 -19.02 9.92 -22.50
C GLN A 82 -19.52 10.95 -21.50
N LEU A 83 -18.59 11.63 -20.82
CA LEU A 83 -18.88 12.73 -19.92
C LEU A 83 -19.57 13.93 -20.57
N GLU A 84 -19.18 14.29 -21.79
CA GLU A 84 -19.84 15.33 -22.59
C GLU A 84 -21.26 14.90 -23.01
N THR A 85 -21.48 13.59 -23.23
CA THR A 85 -22.77 13.05 -23.67
C THR A 85 -23.76 12.89 -22.51
N GLU A 86 -23.28 12.69 -21.28
CA GLU A 86 -24.10 12.54 -20.07
C GLU A 86 -24.56 13.88 -19.45
N GLY A 87 -24.27 15.03 -20.09
CA GLY A 87 -24.89 16.32 -19.75
C GLY A 87 -24.46 16.91 -18.41
N CYS A 88 -23.26 16.59 -17.92
CA CYS A 88 -22.76 17.10 -16.64
C CYS A 88 -22.08 18.47 -16.85
N GLU A 89 -22.87 19.55 -16.78
CA GLU A 89 -22.46 20.94 -17.07
C GLU A 89 -21.48 21.58 -16.05
N ASP A 90 -21.22 20.95 -14.91
CA ASP A 90 -20.30 21.50 -13.92
C ASP A 90 -18.87 20.95 -14.14
N VAL A 91 -17.99 21.83 -14.64
CA VAL A 91 -16.64 21.51 -15.11
C VAL A 91 -15.67 22.43 -14.38
N ASP A 92 -15.18 21.99 -13.22
CA ASP A 92 -13.86 22.41 -12.79
C ASP A 92 -13.07 21.21 -12.24
N ARG A 93 -12.12 20.76 -13.08
CA ARG A 93 -11.17 19.65 -12.90
C ARG A 93 -11.74 18.26 -12.64
N ARG A 94 -11.90 17.49 -13.73
CA ARG A 94 -11.99 16.03 -13.66
C ARG A 94 -10.60 15.42 -13.80
N VAL A 95 -10.14 14.73 -12.77
CA VAL A 95 -8.99 13.82 -12.86
C VAL A 95 -9.54 12.45 -13.28
N VAL A 96 -9.20 12.01 -14.48
CA VAL A 96 -9.53 10.66 -14.96
C VAL A 96 -8.34 9.76 -14.63
N GLU A 97 -8.53 8.85 -13.69
CA GLU A 97 -7.56 7.78 -13.43
C GLU A 97 -8.03 6.50 -14.12
N VAL A 98 -7.28 6.07 -15.13
CA VAL A 98 -7.52 4.82 -15.86
C VAL A 98 -6.64 3.73 -15.25
N GLN A 99 -7.23 2.86 -14.44
CA GLN A 99 -6.52 1.70 -13.90
C GLN A 99 -6.67 0.49 -14.83
N VAL A 100 -5.56 0.09 -15.44
CA VAL A 100 -5.49 -1.13 -16.25
C VAL A 100 -5.23 -2.30 -15.31
N LEU A 101 -6.29 -3.02 -14.94
CA LEU A 101 -6.18 -4.22 -14.09
C LEU A 101 -5.42 -5.33 -14.84
N THR A 102 -4.13 -5.47 -14.55
CA THR A 102 -3.35 -6.65 -14.93
C THR A 102 -3.45 -7.68 -13.80
N ASN A 103 -4.18 -8.76 -14.05
CA ASN A 103 -4.39 -9.96 -13.21
C ASN A 103 -5.56 -9.94 -12.20
N ALA A 104 -6.79 -10.07 -12.71
CA ALA A 104 -7.89 -10.64 -11.92
C ALA A 104 -8.10 -12.11 -12.31
N LYS A 105 -7.51 -13.04 -11.55
CA LYS A 105 -7.87 -14.46 -11.60
C LYS A 105 -9.18 -14.62 -10.83
N VAL A 106 -10.30 -14.31 -11.49
CA VAL A 106 -11.65 -14.48 -10.93
C VAL A 106 -11.92 -15.99 -10.84
N ARG A 107 -11.86 -16.57 -9.63
CA ARG A 107 -12.38 -17.92 -9.37
C ARG A 107 -13.91 -17.86 -9.47
N GLY A 108 -14.44 -18.72 -10.34
CA GLY A 108 -15.85 -18.80 -10.64
C GLY A 108 -16.70 -19.22 -9.45
N ALA A 109 -17.85 -18.59 -9.34
CA ALA A 109 -18.99 -19.08 -8.59
C ALA A 109 -19.36 -20.51 -9.03
N ARG A 110 -19.60 -21.38 -8.05
CA ARG A 110 -20.37 -22.62 -8.27
C ARG A 110 -21.55 -22.59 -7.31
N VAL A 111 -22.74 -22.56 -7.90
CA VAL A 111 -24.04 -22.72 -7.27
C VAL A 111 -24.49 -24.18 -7.49
N LEU A 112 -25.37 -24.66 -6.59
CA LEU A 112 -26.11 -25.94 -6.52
C LEU A 112 -25.38 -27.08 -5.78
N SER A 113 -25.98 -27.83 -4.85
CA SER A 113 -27.33 -27.82 -4.27
C SER A 113 -27.38 -28.75 -3.04
N ALA A 114 -28.20 -28.37 -2.07
CA ALA A 114 -29.15 -29.15 -1.24
C ALA A 114 -28.85 -30.57 -0.68
N ARG A 115 -29.24 -30.67 0.61
CA ARG A 115 -29.83 -31.81 1.36
C ARG A 115 -28.92 -32.91 1.93
N SER A 116 -28.86 -32.95 3.27
CA SER A 116 -29.29 -34.11 4.05
C SER A 116 -29.80 -33.65 5.42
N GLU A 117 -31.09 -33.84 5.66
CA GLU A 117 -31.64 -34.04 7.01
C GLU A 117 -31.07 -35.36 7.56
N ILE A 118 -30.80 -35.41 8.87
CA ILE A 118 -31.25 -36.49 9.78
C ILE A 118 -31.12 -35.96 11.21
N ASP A 119 -32.29 -35.99 11.83
CA ASP A 119 -32.73 -35.90 13.20
C ASP A 119 -31.82 -36.57 14.26
N SER A 120 -31.78 -36.00 15.47
CA SER A 120 -32.18 -36.67 16.74
C SER A 120 -31.57 -36.01 17.99
N SER A 121 -32.46 -35.32 18.73
CA SER A 121 -32.64 -35.36 20.19
C SER A 121 -31.44 -35.47 21.16
N SER A 122 -31.27 -34.45 22.00
CA SER A 122 -31.25 -34.60 23.48
C SER A 122 -31.30 -33.23 24.17
N THR A 123 -32.28 -33.06 25.06
CA THR A 123 -32.45 -31.95 26.02
C THR A 123 -31.92 -32.38 27.41
N PRO A 124 -32.00 -31.54 28.46
CA PRO A 124 -30.99 -30.56 28.84
C PRO A 124 -30.36 -30.90 30.21
N ARG A 125 -29.13 -30.44 30.47
CA ARG A 125 -28.55 -30.47 31.82
C ARG A 125 -28.35 -29.04 32.33
N VAL A 126 -29.09 -28.74 33.40
CA VAL A 126 -28.95 -27.55 34.24
C VAL A 126 -27.68 -27.74 35.06
N GLU A 127 -26.64 -26.94 34.80
CA GLU A 127 -25.47 -26.81 35.66
C GLU A 127 -25.18 -25.32 35.90
N ASP A 128 -24.86 -25.02 37.16
CA ASP A 128 -24.73 -23.70 37.80
C ASP A 128 -23.74 -22.72 37.13
N PRO A 129 -24.01 -21.39 37.20
CA PRO A 129 -23.11 -20.38 36.67
C PRO A 129 -21.98 -20.07 37.68
N ARG A 130 -20.86 -20.79 37.58
CA ARG A 130 -19.59 -20.32 38.15
C ARG A 130 -18.85 -19.47 37.13
N MET A 131 -18.88 -18.15 37.37
CA MET A 131 -18.04 -17.14 36.75
C MET A 131 -16.55 -17.46 36.98
N THR A 132 -15.94 -18.14 36.02
CA THR A 132 -14.50 -18.14 35.80
C THR A 132 -14.27 -17.89 34.31
N GLY A 133 -14.51 -16.65 33.90
CA GLY A 133 -14.09 -16.14 32.60
C GLY A 133 -12.59 -15.94 32.61
N GLN A 134 -11.81 -17.02 32.49
CA GLN A 134 -10.45 -16.94 31.99
C GLN A 134 -10.55 -16.71 30.48
N SER A 135 -10.76 -15.46 30.09
CA SER A 135 -10.46 -15.04 28.74
C SER A 135 -8.94 -15.13 28.58
N ASN A 136 -8.49 -16.18 27.91
CA ASN A 136 -7.17 -16.24 27.29
C ASN A 136 -7.15 -15.20 26.15
N GLU A 137 -7.20 -13.92 26.51
CA GLU A 137 -6.73 -12.86 25.63
C GLU A 137 -5.24 -13.11 25.52
N THR A 138 -4.83 -13.80 24.46
CA THR A 138 -3.44 -13.79 24.01
C THR A 138 -3.05 -12.33 23.89
N GLU A 139 -2.34 -11.84 24.88
CA GLU A 139 -1.84 -10.47 24.99
C GLU A 139 -1.04 -10.22 23.71
N SER A 140 -1.68 -9.58 22.74
CA SER A 140 -1.11 -9.39 21.41
C SER A 140 0.03 -8.39 21.58
N ALA A 141 1.27 -8.89 21.56
CA ALA A 141 2.44 -8.04 21.67
C ALA A 141 2.40 -6.96 20.58
N ALA A 142 2.55 -5.70 20.99
CA ALA A 142 2.60 -4.59 20.05
C ALA A 142 3.73 -4.80 19.02
N PRO A 143 3.48 -4.57 17.72
CA PRO A 143 4.46 -4.82 16.68
C PRO A 143 5.62 -3.82 16.76
N PHE A 144 6.84 -4.28 16.51
CA PHE A 144 8.04 -3.44 16.53
C PHE A 144 8.44 -2.99 15.13
N GLY A 145 8.70 -1.69 14.99
CA GLY A 145 9.32 -1.08 13.83
C GLY A 145 10.79 -0.76 14.08
N THR A 146 11.52 -0.50 13.00
CA THR A 146 12.95 -0.12 13.05
C THR A 146 13.26 0.98 12.04
N VAL A 147 14.45 1.55 12.16
CA VAL A 147 14.97 2.53 11.20
C VAL A 147 16.08 1.91 10.37
N GLN A 148 16.02 2.14 9.06
CA GLN A 148 17.05 1.74 8.10
C GLN A 148 17.34 2.89 7.14
N LYS A 149 18.28 2.70 6.21
CA LYS A 149 18.62 3.72 5.21
C LYS A 149 18.11 3.33 3.83
N ALA A 150 17.75 4.31 3.00
CA ALA A 150 17.23 4.04 1.65
C ALA A 150 18.19 3.21 0.79
N ARG A 151 19.52 3.41 0.94
CA ARG A 151 20.55 2.61 0.27
C ARG A 151 20.46 1.11 0.57
N ASP A 152 19.95 0.75 1.74
CA ASP A 152 19.79 -0.65 2.15
C ASP A 152 18.68 -1.35 1.34
N PHE A 153 17.88 -0.58 0.57
CA PHE A 153 16.77 -1.07 -0.26
C PHE A 153 16.91 -0.74 -1.75
N ALA A 154 17.91 0.06 -2.13
CA ALA A 154 18.05 0.59 -3.49
C ALA A 154 18.24 -0.51 -4.55
N GLU A 155 18.90 -1.62 -4.20
CA GLU A 155 19.11 -2.74 -5.12
C GLU A 155 17.81 -3.47 -5.51
N PHE A 156 16.77 -3.37 -4.68
CA PHE A 156 15.55 -4.17 -4.81
C PHE A 156 14.26 -3.34 -4.85
N SER A 157 14.37 -2.01 -4.78
CA SER A 157 13.26 -1.08 -4.93
C SER A 157 13.73 0.13 -5.72
N SER A 158 13.27 0.26 -6.97
CA SER A 158 13.54 1.45 -7.78
C SER A 158 13.02 2.73 -7.11
N THR A 159 11.94 2.59 -6.34
CA THR A 159 11.39 3.66 -5.51
C THR A 159 12.34 4.07 -4.39
N ALA A 160 12.98 3.12 -3.71
CA ALA A 160 14.00 3.43 -2.72
C ALA A 160 15.26 4.04 -3.35
N ALA A 161 15.66 3.55 -4.52
CA ALA A 161 16.79 4.09 -5.29
C ALA A 161 16.57 5.54 -5.77
N SER A 162 15.31 6.02 -5.76
CA SER A 162 14.98 7.41 -6.08
C SER A 162 15.21 8.40 -4.93
N LEU A 163 15.36 7.89 -3.70
CA LEU A 163 15.71 8.68 -2.53
C LEU A 163 17.24 8.82 -2.41
N LYS A 164 17.69 9.82 -1.64
CA LYS A 164 19.09 9.95 -1.24
C LYS A 164 19.50 8.71 -0.42
N PRO A 165 20.71 8.16 -0.63
CA PRO A 165 21.17 6.94 0.04
C PRO A 165 21.02 6.92 1.56
N GLU A 166 21.25 8.06 2.21
CA GLU A 166 21.20 8.22 3.67
C GLU A 166 19.81 8.56 4.22
N THR A 167 18.79 8.62 3.36
CA THR A 167 17.43 8.96 3.78
C THR A 167 16.88 7.92 4.75
N PRO A 168 16.39 8.33 5.93
CA PRO A 168 15.84 7.39 6.89
C PRO A 168 14.57 6.70 6.37
N VAL A 169 14.47 5.40 6.64
CA VAL A 169 13.34 4.56 6.27
C VAL A 169 12.76 3.92 7.53
N LEU A 170 11.49 4.21 7.83
CA LEU A 170 10.78 3.52 8.91
C LEU A 170 10.24 2.19 8.38
N VAL A 171 10.61 1.10 9.05
CA VAL A 171 10.24 -0.26 8.66
C VAL A 171 9.30 -0.84 9.70
N THR A 172 8.21 -1.46 9.29
CA THR A 172 7.33 -2.21 10.21
C THR A 172 6.54 -3.30 9.49
N THR A 173 6.01 -4.25 10.26
CA THR A 173 5.11 -5.29 9.77
C THR A 173 3.66 -4.94 10.03
N ILE A 174 2.81 -5.03 9.01
CA ILE A 174 1.39 -4.67 9.06
C ILE A 174 0.52 -5.73 8.36
N ASP A 175 -0.80 -5.64 8.53
CA ASP A 175 -1.73 -6.28 7.61
C ASP A 175 -1.72 -5.50 6.29
N LEU A 176 -0.85 -5.94 5.37
CA LEU A 176 -0.62 -5.21 4.14
C LEU A 176 -1.86 -5.18 3.23
N ASN A 177 -2.69 -6.21 3.25
CA ASN A 177 -3.90 -6.25 2.42
C ASN A 177 -4.91 -5.20 2.89
N ARG A 178 -5.16 -5.14 4.21
CA ARG A 178 -6.04 -4.11 4.78
C ARG A 178 -5.50 -2.69 4.55
N PHE A 179 -4.19 -2.51 4.68
CA PHE A 179 -3.56 -1.24 4.36
C PHE A 179 -3.77 -0.84 2.90
N LEU A 180 -3.49 -1.74 1.95
CA LEU A 180 -3.65 -1.47 0.52
C LEU A 180 -5.11 -1.18 0.15
N ASP A 181 -6.07 -1.86 0.78
CA ASP A 181 -7.49 -1.61 0.56
C ASP A 181 -7.92 -0.21 1.03
N ALA A 182 -7.38 0.27 2.14
CA ALA A 182 -7.67 1.60 2.70
C ALA A 182 -6.81 2.75 2.12
N SER A 183 -5.65 2.45 1.53
CA SER A 183 -4.63 3.41 1.06
C SER A 183 -4.93 4.12 -0.27
N ARG A 184 -6.21 4.30 -0.65
CA ARG A 184 -6.59 4.66 -2.03
C ARG A 184 -6.50 6.16 -2.40
N ALA A 185 -5.88 7.01 -1.59
CA ALA A 185 -5.81 8.45 -1.86
C ALA A 185 -4.43 9.04 -1.52
N ASN A 186 -4.31 10.36 -1.66
CA ASN A 186 -3.14 11.10 -1.19
C ASN A 186 -2.87 10.81 0.30
N GLY A 187 -1.63 11.06 0.71
CA GLY A 187 -1.20 10.84 2.09
C GLY A 187 -0.82 12.11 2.82
N MET A 188 -0.54 11.95 4.11
CA MET A 188 0.08 12.93 4.98
C MET A 188 1.18 12.22 5.78
N PHE A 189 2.29 12.90 6.02
CA PHE A 189 3.28 12.46 7.00
C PHE A 189 3.60 13.61 7.94
N GLY A 190 3.70 13.29 9.22
CA GLY A 190 4.02 14.27 10.24
C GLY A 190 4.57 13.65 11.52
N PHE A 191 5.06 14.54 12.37
CA PHE A 191 5.50 14.21 13.72
C PHE A 191 4.49 14.74 14.72
N GLY A 192 4.29 13.99 15.79
CA GLY A 192 3.39 14.35 16.88
C GLY A 192 3.90 13.82 18.20
N HIS A 193 3.05 13.93 19.22
CA HIS A 193 3.32 13.34 20.52
C HIS A 193 2.02 12.99 21.23
N PHE A 194 2.12 12.05 22.17
CA PHE A 194 1.09 11.72 23.13
C PHE A 194 1.63 11.97 24.54
N ARG A 195 0.71 12.28 25.47
CA ARG A 195 1.02 12.32 26.90
C ARG A 195 0.44 11.08 27.56
N ALA A 196 1.31 10.29 28.18
CA ALA A 196 0.95 9.11 28.96
C ALA A 196 1.32 9.38 30.42
N GLY A 197 0.36 9.93 31.18
CA GLY A 197 0.63 10.48 32.51
C GLY A 197 1.51 11.71 32.44
N ASP A 198 2.62 11.72 33.17
CA ASP A 198 3.62 12.77 33.11
C ASP A 198 4.60 12.58 31.95
N ARG A 199 4.64 11.42 31.29
CA ARG A 199 5.60 11.09 30.22
C ARG A 199 5.11 11.51 28.85
N ILE A 200 6.06 11.83 27.97
CA ILE A 200 5.80 12.17 26.57
C ILE A 200 6.25 10.98 25.71
N VAL A 201 5.40 10.58 24.76
CA VAL A 201 5.72 9.58 23.73
C VAL A 201 5.72 10.30 22.39
N LEU A 202 6.81 10.22 21.63
CA LEU A 202 6.85 10.79 20.29
C LEU A 202 6.13 9.87 19.31
N SER A 203 5.51 10.44 18.28
CA SER A 203 4.86 9.68 17.23
C SER A 203 5.28 10.14 15.84
N PHE A 204 5.62 9.20 14.97
CA PHE A 204 5.74 9.40 13.53
C PHE A 204 4.48 8.84 12.89
N ARG A 205 3.80 9.64 12.06
CA ARG A 205 2.48 9.29 11.56
C ARG A 205 2.43 9.39 10.05
N LEU A 206 2.23 8.26 9.37
CA LEU A 206 1.96 8.18 7.95
C LEU A 206 0.47 7.89 7.76
N GLN A 207 -0.26 8.78 7.13
CA GLN A 207 -1.59 8.52 6.59
C GLN A 207 -1.53 8.39 5.07
N SER A 208 -2.27 7.45 4.51
CA SER A 208 -2.49 7.28 3.09
C SER A 208 -3.94 6.87 2.91
N GLY A 209 -4.78 7.72 2.30
CA GLY A 209 -6.23 7.50 2.29
C GLY A 209 -6.82 7.34 3.69
N SER A 210 -7.61 6.28 3.90
CA SER A 210 -8.22 5.93 5.19
C SER A 210 -7.32 5.02 6.06
N ALA A 211 -6.09 4.74 5.60
CA ALA A 211 -5.08 3.99 6.35
C ALA A 211 -4.10 4.93 7.07
N GLN A 212 -3.83 4.67 8.36
CA GLN A 212 -2.89 5.44 9.16
C GLN A 212 -1.97 4.53 9.98
N ILE A 213 -0.67 4.82 9.95
CA ILE A 213 0.36 4.06 10.64
C ILE A 213 1.09 4.99 11.59
N TYR A 214 1.19 4.56 12.85
CA TYR A 214 1.93 5.22 13.91
C TYR A 214 3.18 4.42 14.27
N TRP A 215 4.32 5.10 14.34
CA TRP A 215 5.50 4.62 15.05
C TRP A 215 5.66 5.43 16.33
N LEU A 216 5.53 4.79 17.48
CA LEU A 216 5.68 5.38 18.79
C LEU A 216 7.12 5.22 19.28
N ALA A 217 7.72 6.29 19.76
CA ALA A 217 9.12 6.31 20.14
C ALA A 217 9.32 6.99 21.50
N ASP A 218 10.36 6.57 22.22
CA ASP A 218 10.73 7.22 23.46
C ASP A 218 11.18 8.66 23.18
N SER A 219 10.57 9.61 23.87
CA SER A 219 10.89 11.02 23.73
C SER A 219 12.22 11.39 24.39
N THR A 220 12.77 10.58 25.29
CA THR A 220 14.07 10.85 25.91
C THR A 220 15.24 10.32 25.08
N ASP A 221 15.00 9.47 24.08
CA ASP A 221 16.07 8.90 23.26
C ASP A 221 16.63 9.96 22.29
N PRO A 222 17.90 10.40 22.45
CA PRO A 222 18.51 11.39 21.56
C PRO A 222 18.60 10.89 20.11
N ASN A 223 18.61 9.57 19.88
CA ASN A 223 18.66 9.01 18.52
C ASN A 223 17.33 9.19 17.77
N VAL A 224 16.20 9.15 18.47
CA VAL A 224 14.87 9.44 17.88
C VAL A 224 14.80 10.90 17.43
N TRP A 225 15.38 11.79 18.22
CA TRP A 225 15.50 13.20 17.88
C TRP A 225 16.46 13.45 16.71
N ALA A 226 17.61 12.76 16.68
CA ALA A 226 18.54 12.81 15.54
C ALA A 226 17.88 12.29 14.25
N LEU A 227 17.05 11.25 14.34
CA LEU A 227 16.27 10.73 13.22
C LEU A 227 15.33 11.79 12.63
N ILE A 228 14.62 12.54 13.48
CA ILE A 228 13.72 13.62 13.06
C ILE A 228 14.51 14.72 12.35
N ASP A 229 15.66 15.11 12.89
CA ASP A 229 16.54 16.11 12.27
C ASP A 229 17.07 15.63 10.93
N ASP A 230 17.43 14.35 10.81
CA ASP A 230 17.90 13.74 9.57
C ASP A 230 16.81 13.77 8.50
N MET A 231 15.58 13.38 8.82
CA MET A 231 14.45 13.46 7.88
C MET A 231 14.19 14.90 7.42
N LYS A 232 14.17 15.85 8.36
CA LYS A 232 13.98 17.29 8.07
C LYS A 232 15.10 17.84 7.19
N ARG A 233 16.36 17.52 7.52
CA ARG A 233 17.54 17.96 6.76
C ARG A 233 17.57 17.38 5.35
N MET A 234 17.18 16.11 5.20
CA MET A 234 17.13 15.48 3.88
C MET A 234 15.95 15.99 3.05
N GLY A 235 14.87 16.44 3.70
CA GLY A 235 13.62 16.84 3.05
C GLY A 235 12.81 15.64 2.55
N GLU A 236 13.12 14.45 3.04
CA GLU A 236 12.52 13.20 2.60
C GLU A 236 12.62 12.11 3.67
N ALA A 237 11.72 11.14 3.57
CA ALA A 237 11.66 9.93 4.38
C ALA A 237 11.21 8.76 3.51
N GLY A 238 11.50 7.54 3.94
CA GLY A 238 10.94 6.33 3.35
C GLY A 238 10.14 5.53 4.36
N PHE A 239 9.25 4.69 3.85
CA PHE A 239 8.52 3.71 4.65
C PHE A 239 8.57 2.35 3.95
N LEU A 240 8.95 1.31 4.69
CA LEU A 240 8.84 -0.07 4.24
C LEU A 240 7.81 -0.79 5.10
N LEU A 241 6.69 -1.14 4.48
CA LEU A 241 5.60 -1.82 5.16
C LEU A 241 5.57 -3.27 4.68
N GLY A 242 5.92 -4.20 5.58
CA GLY A 242 5.94 -5.63 5.31
C GLY A 242 4.65 -6.32 5.73
N GLY A 243 4.08 -7.16 4.88
CA GLY A 243 3.15 -8.22 5.25
C GLY A 243 3.88 -9.58 5.29
N GLU A 244 3.12 -10.67 5.36
CA GLU A 244 3.69 -12.02 5.42
C GLU A 244 4.49 -12.41 4.16
N GLU A 245 3.96 -12.08 2.97
CA GLU A 245 4.52 -12.51 1.68
C GLU A 245 4.99 -11.35 0.79
N GLN A 246 4.73 -10.11 1.18
CA GLN A 246 4.95 -8.95 0.32
C GLN A 246 5.29 -7.72 1.15
N SER A 247 5.97 -6.77 0.54
CA SER A 247 6.29 -5.48 1.15
C SER A 247 6.06 -4.35 0.16
N VAL A 248 5.61 -3.19 0.65
CA VAL A 248 5.51 -1.97 -0.13
C VAL A 248 6.50 -0.93 0.38
N PHE A 249 7.22 -0.30 -0.54
CA PHE A 249 8.10 0.83 -0.25
C PHE A 249 7.41 2.13 -0.67
N ILE A 250 7.25 3.06 0.28
CA ILE A 250 6.59 4.35 0.08
C ILE A 250 7.63 5.46 0.27
N PRO A 251 8.00 6.21 -0.77
CA PRO A 251 8.87 7.36 -0.65
C PRO A 251 8.04 8.57 -0.23
N TRP A 252 8.62 9.47 0.55
CA TRP A 252 7.91 10.65 1.01
C TRP A 252 8.79 11.89 0.95
N LYS A 253 8.24 12.97 0.39
CA LYS A 253 8.86 14.28 0.41
C LYS A 253 8.29 15.08 1.57
N LEU A 254 9.15 15.54 2.46
CA LEU A 254 8.73 16.38 3.56
C LEU A 254 8.50 17.78 3.04
N MET A 255 7.28 18.27 3.22
CA MET A 255 6.99 19.69 3.03
C MET A 255 7.59 20.47 4.20
N PRO A 256 8.11 21.69 3.99
CA PRO A 256 8.48 22.58 5.08
C PRO A 256 7.26 22.81 5.99
N GLN A 257 7.27 22.19 7.16
CA GLN A 257 6.23 22.35 8.18
C GLN A 257 6.79 23.13 9.36
N LYS A 258 5.92 23.84 10.08
CA LYS A 258 6.31 24.46 11.36
C LYS A 258 6.75 23.35 12.31
N ASP A 259 7.86 23.57 12.99
CA ASP A 259 8.42 22.59 13.93
C ASP A 259 7.63 22.55 15.24
N LEU A 260 6.44 21.95 15.22
CA LEU A 260 5.55 21.89 16.38
C LEU A 260 6.15 21.05 17.52
N ILE A 261 6.87 19.98 17.19
CA ILE A 261 7.49 19.10 18.18
C ILE A 261 8.83 19.64 18.71
N GLY A 262 9.47 20.57 18.00
CA GLY A 262 10.69 21.22 18.48
C GLY A 262 10.50 21.94 19.82
N ALA A 263 9.29 22.47 20.08
CA ALA A 263 8.97 23.18 21.32
C ALA A 263 9.03 22.29 22.57
N ILE A 264 8.73 20.99 22.44
CA ILE A 264 8.74 20.04 23.57
C ILE A 264 10.08 19.31 23.71
N ARG A 265 11.04 19.52 22.80
CA ARG A 265 12.32 18.79 22.77
C ARG A 265 13.13 18.96 24.05
N ALA A 266 13.23 20.19 24.54
CA ALA A 266 13.97 20.48 25.78
C ALA A 266 13.32 19.79 27.00
N GLU A 267 11.98 19.78 27.08
CA GLU A 267 11.24 19.07 28.12
C GLU A 267 11.51 17.56 28.06
N CYS A 268 11.49 16.98 26.86
CA CYS A 268 11.72 15.55 26.66
C CYS A 268 13.16 15.14 27.05
N LEU A 269 14.17 15.90 26.63
CA LEU A 269 15.58 15.58 26.89
C LEU A 269 16.05 15.93 28.30
N ALA A 270 15.36 16.83 29.01
CA ALA A 270 15.69 17.17 30.40
C ALA A 270 15.38 16.03 31.38
N ARG A 271 14.49 15.09 31.00
CA ARG A 271 14.13 13.95 31.82
C ARG A 271 15.10 12.81 31.59
N SER A 272 15.87 12.45 32.62
CA SER A 272 16.70 11.26 32.59
C SER A 272 15.85 10.03 32.92
N GLY A 273 15.75 9.09 31.97
CA GLY A 273 15.04 7.83 32.16
C GLY A 273 14.68 7.18 30.83
N ASP A 274 14.69 5.84 30.82
CA ASP A 274 14.12 5.04 29.74
C ASP A 274 12.59 5.03 29.95
N HIS A 275 11.84 5.71 29.08
CA HIS A 275 10.38 5.69 29.09
C HIS A 275 9.81 4.65 28.13
N SER A 276 10.58 3.64 27.75
CA SER A 276 10.11 2.51 26.93
C SER A 276 8.83 1.88 27.47
N ASP A 277 8.66 1.80 28.80
CA ASP A 277 7.43 1.30 29.41
C ASP A 277 6.20 2.13 28.99
N ALA A 278 6.32 3.47 28.95
CA ALA A 278 5.19 4.32 28.54
C ALA A 278 4.86 4.17 27.06
N VAL A 279 5.87 3.95 26.21
CA VAL A 279 5.66 3.66 24.79
C VAL A 279 4.92 2.33 24.63
N LEU A 280 5.35 1.31 25.40
CA LEU A 280 4.76 -0.03 25.38
C LEU A 280 3.32 -0.03 25.91
N ASP A 281 3.08 0.61 27.05
CA ASP A 281 1.75 0.76 27.65
C ASP A 281 0.80 1.48 26.70
N LEU A 282 1.26 2.58 26.10
CA LEU A 282 0.46 3.34 25.13
C LEU A 282 0.11 2.48 23.91
N ALA A 283 1.09 1.75 23.35
CA ALA A 283 0.88 0.87 22.20
C ALA A 283 -0.08 -0.29 22.51
N ARG A 284 -0.02 -0.88 23.71
CA ARG A 284 -0.87 -2.00 24.11
C ARG A 284 -2.29 -1.60 24.51
N SER A 285 -2.47 -0.38 24.99
CA SER A 285 -3.77 0.10 25.49
C SER A 285 -4.87 0.22 24.42
N GLY A 286 -4.51 0.23 23.13
CA GLY A 286 -5.43 0.55 22.04
C GLY A 286 -5.87 2.03 22.05
N PHE A 287 -5.25 2.87 22.88
CA PHE A 287 -5.63 4.28 23.03
C PHE A 287 -5.36 5.06 21.75
N VAL A 288 -4.23 4.82 21.10
CA VAL A 288 -3.84 5.55 19.89
C VAL A 288 -4.80 5.23 18.74
N GLU A 289 -5.16 3.97 18.54
CA GLU A 289 -6.10 3.54 17.52
C GLU A 289 -7.49 4.15 17.72
N LYS A 290 -7.98 4.18 18.97
CA LYS A 290 -9.30 4.72 19.31
C LYS A 290 -9.38 6.25 19.18
N ASN A 291 -8.25 6.94 19.35
CA ASN A 291 -8.18 8.41 19.32
C ASN A 291 -7.47 8.94 18.07
N ALA A 292 -7.17 8.07 17.10
CA ALA A 292 -6.58 8.48 15.84
C ALA A 292 -7.55 9.40 15.10
N THR A 293 -7.04 10.56 14.67
CA THR A 293 -7.80 11.51 13.86
C THR A 293 -7.19 11.58 12.48
N THR A 294 -8.06 11.74 11.49
CA THR A 294 -7.62 11.95 10.11
C THR A 294 -6.86 13.26 9.96
N ASP A 295 -5.77 13.18 9.22
CA ASP A 295 -4.98 14.30 8.74
C ASP A 295 -5.51 14.84 7.41
N ILE A 296 -6.40 14.10 6.76
CA ILE A 296 -6.95 14.45 5.46
C ILE A 296 -8.42 14.85 5.65
N PRO A 297 -8.78 16.14 5.45
CA PRO A 297 -10.15 16.59 5.63
C PRO A 297 -11.15 15.75 4.83
N GLY A 298 -12.21 15.28 5.50
CA GLY A 298 -13.29 14.52 4.87
C GLY A 298 -13.03 13.02 4.67
N ILE A 299 -11.86 12.50 5.09
CA ILE A 299 -11.56 11.06 5.02
C ILE A 299 -11.63 10.44 6.41
N GLU A 300 -12.57 9.54 6.65
CA GLU A 300 -12.61 8.73 7.88
C GLU A 300 -11.53 7.63 7.86
N LEU A 301 -11.06 7.21 9.04
CA LEU A 301 -10.02 6.18 9.15
C LEU A 301 -10.65 4.79 9.26
N ASP A 302 -10.27 3.89 8.35
CA ASP A 302 -10.74 2.49 8.31
C ASP A 302 -9.68 1.50 8.83
N TYR A 303 -8.42 1.93 8.81
CA TYR A 303 -7.29 1.10 9.21
C TYR A 303 -6.28 1.94 9.98
N VAL A 304 -6.08 1.63 11.26
CA VAL A 304 -5.04 2.23 12.08
C VAL A 304 -4.10 1.13 12.57
N HIS A 305 -2.81 1.36 12.43
CA HIS A 305 -1.77 0.46 12.90
C HIS A 305 -0.80 1.21 13.81
N VAL A 306 -0.50 0.64 14.98
CA VAL A 306 0.43 1.21 15.95
C VAL A 306 1.62 0.28 16.12
N SER A 307 2.81 0.83 15.98
CA SER A 307 4.06 0.12 16.09
C SER A 307 5.02 0.86 17.02
N ILE A 308 5.84 0.12 17.77
CA ILE A 308 6.88 0.68 18.63
C ILE A 308 8.16 0.84 17.81
N LEU A 309 8.71 2.05 17.74
CA LEU A 309 9.94 2.34 17.02
C LEU A 309 11.16 1.98 17.88
N SER A 310 11.91 0.98 17.44
CA SER A 310 13.22 0.65 18.00
C SER A 310 14.33 1.28 17.16
N MET A 311 15.20 2.06 17.80
CA MET A 311 16.44 2.56 17.20
C MET A 311 17.51 1.47 17.11
N LYS A 312 17.38 0.38 17.87
CA LYS A 312 18.23 -0.80 17.77
C LYS A 312 17.70 -1.72 16.67
N PRO A 313 18.56 -2.25 15.79
CA PRO A 313 18.15 -3.27 14.84
C PRO A 313 17.56 -4.47 15.59
N THR A 314 16.29 -4.79 15.33
CA THR A 314 15.66 -6.00 15.87
C THR A 314 15.85 -7.16 14.90
N GLU A 315 15.83 -8.40 15.39
CA GLU A 315 15.93 -9.60 14.54
C GLU A 315 14.81 -9.64 13.48
N GLY A 316 13.62 -9.10 13.79
CA GLY A 316 12.50 -9.01 12.84
C GLY A 316 12.80 -8.14 11.63
N ALA A 317 13.52 -7.03 11.81
CA ALA A 317 13.96 -6.18 10.71
C ALA A 317 15.00 -6.87 9.81
N VAL A 318 15.87 -7.67 10.41
CA VAL A 318 16.81 -8.53 9.69
C VAL A 318 16.05 -9.58 8.87
N ARG A 319 14.99 -10.16 9.43
CA ARG A 319 14.16 -11.16 8.75
C ARG A 319 13.40 -10.56 7.56
N MET A 320 12.87 -9.34 7.67
CA MET A 320 12.23 -8.63 6.55
C MET A 320 13.21 -8.35 5.39
N ARG A 321 14.47 -8.01 5.69
CA ARG A 321 15.51 -7.89 4.64
C ARG A 321 15.71 -9.22 3.90
N GLN A 322 15.73 -10.32 4.65
CA GLN A 322 15.93 -11.65 4.08
C GLN A 322 14.73 -12.11 3.25
N THR A 323 13.49 -11.93 3.71
CA THR A 323 12.30 -12.33 2.95
C THR A 323 12.14 -11.52 1.66
N THR A 324 12.37 -10.20 1.69
CA THR A 324 12.34 -9.38 0.46
C THR A 324 13.42 -9.80 -0.53
N SER A 325 14.63 -10.11 -0.03
CA SER A 325 15.72 -10.64 -0.87
C SER A 325 15.37 -11.99 -1.50
N LEU A 326 14.77 -12.92 -0.73
CA LEU A 326 14.41 -14.25 -1.19
C LEU A 326 13.27 -14.22 -2.21
N LEU A 327 12.18 -13.51 -1.94
CA LEU A 327 11.04 -13.40 -2.85
C LEU A 327 11.44 -12.80 -4.19
N GLN A 328 12.33 -11.82 -4.17
CA GLN A 328 12.84 -11.22 -5.40
C GLN A 328 13.94 -12.04 -6.09
N SER A 329 14.74 -12.80 -5.36
CA SER A 329 15.65 -13.80 -5.95
C SER A 329 14.87 -14.88 -6.69
N VAL A 330 13.76 -15.34 -6.11
CA VAL A 330 12.82 -16.26 -6.75
C VAL A 330 12.18 -15.62 -7.99
N GLN A 331 11.74 -14.36 -7.92
CA GLN A 331 11.24 -13.64 -9.11
C GLN A 331 12.29 -13.49 -10.22
N ARG A 332 13.55 -13.17 -9.85
CA ARG A 332 14.68 -13.08 -10.81
C ARG A 332 15.00 -14.44 -11.43
N HIS A 333 15.01 -15.51 -10.65
CA HIS A 333 15.26 -16.86 -11.15
C HIS A 333 14.12 -17.41 -12.00
N LEU A 334 12.87 -17.15 -11.64
CA LEU A 334 11.71 -17.52 -12.47
C LEU A 334 11.69 -16.72 -13.78
N GLY A 335 12.07 -15.43 -13.74
CA GLY A 335 12.27 -14.61 -14.94
C GLY A 335 13.38 -15.16 -15.84
N SER A 336 14.54 -15.52 -15.28
CA SER A 336 15.68 -16.07 -16.02
C SER A 336 15.44 -17.50 -16.55
N ALA A 337 14.74 -18.34 -15.80
CA ALA A 337 14.37 -19.69 -16.23
C ALA A 337 13.37 -19.64 -17.40
N ALA A 338 12.39 -18.74 -17.34
CA ALA A 338 11.47 -18.50 -18.46
C ALA A 338 12.21 -17.99 -19.72
N GLU A 339 13.32 -17.26 -19.55
CA GLU A 339 14.17 -16.79 -20.65
C GLU A 339 15.03 -17.92 -21.25
N ARG A 340 15.58 -18.82 -20.43
CA ARG A 340 16.35 -20.00 -20.89
C ARG A 340 15.50 -21.04 -21.62
N VAL A 341 14.26 -21.27 -21.16
CA VAL A 341 13.33 -22.18 -21.86
C VAL A 341 12.95 -21.63 -23.24
N ARG A 342 12.88 -20.30 -23.39
CA ARG A 342 12.66 -19.66 -24.70
C ARG A 342 13.85 -19.78 -25.64
N THR A 343 15.10 -19.74 -25.15
CA THR A 343 16.29 -19.89 -25.99
C THR A 343 16.44 -21.31 -26.56
N VAL A 344 16.00 -22.34 -25.83
CA VAL A 344 16.06 -23.74 -26.27
C VAL A 344 14.99 -24.07 -27.32
N GLN A 345 13.83 -23.39 -27.30
CA GLN A 345 12.76 -23.60 -28.28
C GLN A 345 12.98 -22.90 -29.64
N THR A 346 14.00 -22.05 -29.76
CA THR A 346 14.38 -21.39 -31.03
C THR A 346 15.52 -22.09 -31.79
N LEU A 347 15.99 -23.25 -31.31
CA LEU A 347 17.08 -24.03 -31.92
C LEU A 347 16.63 -25.39 -32.50
N HIS A 348 15.33 -25.59 -32.64
CA HIS A 348 14.70 -26.66 -33.43
C HIS A 348 13.69 -26.03 -34.39
#